data_AF-A0A9E4MID0-F1
#
_entry.id   AF-A0A9E4MID0-F1
#
_cell.length_a   1.000
_cell.length_b   1.000
_cell.length_c   1.000
_cell.angle_alpha   90.00
_cell.angle_beta   90.00
_cell.angle_gamma   90.00
#
_symmetry.space_group_name_H-M   'P 1'
#
loop_
_entity.id
_entity.type
_entity.pdbx_description
1 polymer ?
#
loop_
_entity_poly.entity_id
_entity_poly.type
_entity_poly.pdbx_seq_one_letter_code
_entity_poly.pdbx_strand_id
1 'polypeptide(L)'
;MVSALLAVAGACYGLPAAHAGSAVRQTSAHKAPGAKPCGPIDEGVVGAEAPAKAVGHAASSGPMNRGSAPAKVVGDPQQVDTSCLAQTICQLKEKMRWHRPGWDEPFCNEIAEGFLRTADEFGLNPALLLAVAINESNLDEKAVATSVRGETVYARDGGLMGIRCLMDPKGMCTNGNVRGLPWTSIMNPLDNIEMGAKELAHYRNGAGIERVEERRRGRDGKVTVVVRNTRCRHKTHAYWAHYNHGPVYLSQGYARHYPHRVAVLYYALVKAMGMGMPRELSHGRITIHDRGSRERTADRPVETRYKELVEIIDASAGPSCRNLASLVH
;
A
#
# COMPACT_ATOMS: atom_id res chain seq x y z
N MET A 1 -53.39 -20.10 -4.66
CA MET A 1 -52.58 -18.87 -4.83
C MET A 1 -51.98 -18.55 -3.48
N VAL A 2 -50.70 -18.88 -3.31
CA VAL A 2 -49.96 -18.88 -2.04
C VAL A 2 -49.15 -17.58 -1.98
N SER A 3 -49.45 -16.71 -1.01
CA SER A 3 -48.58 -15.61 -0.61
C SER A 3 -47.88 -16.00 0.68
N ALA A 4 -46.59 -16.29 0.59
CA ALA A 4 -45.73 -16.56 1.73
C ALA A 4 -44.91 -15.30 2.06
N LEU A 5 -45.21 -14.70 3.21
CA LEU A 5 -44.35 -13.75 3.92
C LEU A 5 -43.28 -14.56 4.67
N LEU A 6 -42.01 -14.36 4.32
CA LEU A 6 -40.87 -14.88 5.09
C LEU A 6 -40.20 -13.72 5.82
N ALA A 7 -40.43 -13.69 7.14
CA ALA A 7 -39.65 -12.93 8.09
C ALA A 7 -38.35 -13.70 8.38
N VAL A 8 -37.20 -13.05 8.27
CA VAL A 8 -35.92 -13.58 8.73
C VAL A 8 -35.59 -12.95 10.07
N ALA A 9 -35.66 -13.79 11.11
CA ALA A 9 -35.26 -13.47 12.47
C ALA A 9 -33.72 -13.34 12.57
N GLY A 10 -33.26 -12.27 13.19
CA GLY A 10 -31.87 -12.09 13.60
C GLY A 10 -31.56 -12.97 14.81
N ALA A 11 -30.58 -13.86 14.65
CA ALA A 11 -30.04 -14.66 15.74
C ALA A 11 -28.79 -13.95 16.31
N CYS A 12 -28.95 -13.37 17.50
CA CYS A 12 -27.86 -13.04 18.41
C CYS A 12 -27.24 -14.36 18.91
N TYR A 13 -25.95 -14.59 18.65
CA TYR A 13 -25.20 -15.66 19.30
C TYR A 13 -24.29 -15.07 20.38
N GLY A 14 -24.48 -15.60 21.58
CA GLY A 14 -23.83 -15.19 22.81
C GLY A 14 -22.46 -15.80 23.00
N LEU A 15 -21.62 -15.03 23.68
CA LEU A 15 -20.39 -15.45 24.34
C LEU A 15 -20.71 -16.27 25.59
N PRO A 16 -20.01 -17.38 25.88
CA PRO A 16 -19.90 -17.86 27.24
C PRO A 16 -18.74 -17.18 27.96
N ALA A 17 -19.03 -16.68 29.16
CA ALA A 17 -18.07 -16.17 30.11
C ALA A 17 -17.60 -17.25 31.08
N ALA A 18 -16.42 -16.95 31.66
CA ALA A 18 -15.91 -17.34 32.98
C ALA A 18 -14.93 -18.52 33.05
N HIS A 19 -13.69 -18.19 33.42
CA HIS A 19 -13.13 -18.64 34.70
C HIS A 19 -12.26 -17.57 35.34
N ALA A 20 -12.49 -17.38 36.64
CA ALA A 20 -11.87 -16.44 37.54
C ALA A 20 -10.48 -16.88 38.00
N GLY A 21 -9.62 -15.93 38.39
CA GLY A 21 -8.34 -16.25 39.03
C GLY A 21 -7.49 -15.04 39.41
N SER A 22 -7.69 -14.57 40.64
CA SER A 22 -6.72 -13.86 41.50
C SER A 22 -6.53 -12.34 41.34
N ALA A 23 -7.03 -11.64 42.36
CA ALA A 23 -6.81 -10.24 42.66
C ALA A 23 -5.46 -10.04 43.37
N VAL A 24 -4.70 -9.02 42.95
CA VAL A 24 -3.77 -8.31 43.82
C VAL A 24 -4.05 -6.82 43.70
N ARG A 25 -4.35 -6.24 44.85
CA ARG A 25 -4.71 -4.86 45.13
C ARG A 25 -3.43 -4.04 45.23
N GLN A 26 -3.26 -3.03 44.38
CA GLN A 26 -2.39 -1.89 44.69
C GLN A 26 -3.06 -0.58 44.25
N THR A 27 -3.42 0.20 45.26
CA THR A 27 -3.84 1.59 45.18
C THR A 27 -2.63 2.47 44.92
N SER A 28 -2.69 3.34 43.91
CA SER A 28 -2.11 4.69 43.97
C SER A 28 -2.70 5.57 42.88
N ALA A 29 -3.34 6.64 43.32
CA ALA A 29 -3.93 7.67 42.50
C ALA A 29 -2.83 8.64 42.02
N HIS A 30 -2.67 8.77 40.70
CA HIS A 30 -2.05 9.95 40.11
C HIS A 30 -3.07 10.68 39.23
N LYS A 31 -3.44 11.86 39.72
CA LYS A 31 -4.33 12.85 39.11
C LYS A 31 -3.61 13.51 37.93
N ALA A 32 -3.98 13.16 36.70
CA ALA A 32 -3.50 13.85 35.50
C ALA A 32 -4.20 15.20 35.32
N PRO A 33 -3.49 16.26 34.88
CA PRO A 33 -4.11 17.56 34.59
C PRO A 33 -4.94 17.48 33.29
N GLY A 34 -6.12 18.10 33.33
CA GLY A 34 -7.17 17.99 32.31
C GLY A 34 -6.76 18.41 30.91
N ALA A 35 -7.10 17.55 29.94
CA ALA A 35 -7.10 17.87 28.53
C ALA A 35 -8.34 18.74 28.21
N LYS A 36 -8.12 19.91 27.60
CA LYS A 36 -9.18 20.74 27.02
C LYS A 36 -9.81 20.04 25.80
N PRO A 37 -11.14 20.09 25.61
CA PRO A 37 -11.76 19.61 24.38
C PRO A 37 -11.32 20.49 23.20
N CYS A 38 -10.89 19.86 22.11
CA CYS A 38 -10.71 20.55 20.83
C CYS A 38 -12.11 20.83 20.26
N GLY A 39 -12.43 22.10 20.05
CA GLY A 39 -13.64 22.52 19.36
C GLY A 39 -13.61 22.19 17.86
N PRO A 40 -14.75 22.31 17.16
CA PRO A 40 -14.87 21.98 15.75
C PRO A 40 -14.00 22.92 14.90
N ILE A 41 -13.31 22.34 13.91
CA ILE A 41 -12.57 23.07 12.89
C ILE A 41 -13.56 23.36 11.77
N ASP A 42 -13.94 24.62 11.59
CA ASP A 42 -14.68 25.10 10.42
C ASP A 42 -13.79 24.97 9.18
N GLU A 43 -14.03 23.97 8.35
CA GLU A 43 -13.48 23.92 6.99
C GLU A 43 -14.39 24.75 6.08
N GLY A 44 -14.00 26.00 5.88
CA GLY A 44 -14.59 26.89 4.90
C GLY A 44 -14.50 26.30 3.49
N VAL A 45 -15.67 26.05 2.90
CA VAL A 45 -15.84 25.72 1.49
C VAL A 45 -15.42 26.93 0.66
N VAL A 46 -14.28 26.83 -0.03
CA VAL A 46 -13.90 27.78 -1.10
C VAL A 46 -14.01 27.04 -2.42
N GLY A 47 -15.18 27.20 -3.06
CA GLY A 47 -15.37 26.86 -4.46
C GLY A 47 -14.64 27.87 -5.33
N ALA A 48 -13.73 27.39 -6.18
CA ALA A 48 -13.17 28.16 -7.28
C ALA A 48 -13.35 27.35 -8.55
N GLU A 49 -14.44 27.63 -9.27
CA GLU A 49 -14.61 27.28 -10.67
C GLU A 49 -13.55 28.04 -11.50
N ALA A 50 -12.78 27.32 -12.31
CA ALA A 50 -11.95 27.90 -13.34
C ALA A 50 -12.51 27.50 -14.71
N PRO A 51 -12.75 28.45 -15.64
CA PRO A 51 -13.27 28.13 -16.97
C PRO A 51 -12.18 27.50 -17.84
N ALA A 52 -12.48 26.34 -18.43
CA ALA A 52 -11.65 25.70 -19.44
C ALA A 52 -11.75 26.48 -20.77
N LYS A 53 -10.64 27.12 -21.17
CA LYS A 53 -10.48 27.71 -22.51
C LYS A 53 -9.78 26.67 -23.40
N ALA A 54 -10.53 26.12 -24.36
CA ALA A 54 -9.99 25.29 -25.42
C ALA A 54 -9.26 26.17 -26.45
N VAL A 55 -7.98 25.87 -26.71
CA VAL A 55 -7.27 26.35 -27.90
C VAL A 55 -6.45 25.17 -28.42
N GLY A 56 -6.89 24.61 -29.55
CA GLY A 56 -6.12 23.60 -30.29
C GLY A 56 -4.99 24.27 -31.04
N HIS A 57 -3.82 23.61 -31.13
CA HIS A 57 -2.78 23.91 -32.10
C HIS A 57 -2.21 22.61 -32.67
N ALA A 58 -1.98 22.68 -33.98
CA ALA A 58 -1.66 21.59 -34.89
C ALA A 58 -0.22 21.06 -34.75
N ALA A 59 -0.02 19.91 -35.39
CA ALA A 59 1.20 19.11 -35.47
C ALA A 59 2.42 19.85 -36.05
N SER A 60 3.61 19.47 -35.57
CA SER A 60 4.85 19.53 -36.35
C SER A 60 5.74 18.35 -35.97
N SER A 61 5.86 17.40 -36.89
CA SER A 61 6.76 16.25 -36.87
C SER A 61 8.19 16.69 -37.22
N GLY A 62 9.15 16.36 -36.36
CA GLY A 62 10.58 16.47 -36.66
C GLY A 62 11.29 15.17 -36.25
N PRO A 63 12.19 14.61 -37.10
CA PRO A 63 12.82 13.32 -36.82
C PRO A 63 13.97 13.50 -35.82
N MET A 64 13.86 12.90 -34.64
CA MET A 64 14.98 12.79 -33.71
C MET A 64 15.82 11.56 -34.01
N ASN A 65 17.07 11.84 -34.36
CA ASN A 65 18.16 10.92 -34.65
C ASN A 65 18.45 10.01 -33.45
N ARG A 66 18.31 8.68 -33.62
CA ARG A 66 18.66 7.67 -32.60
C ARG A 66 20.17 7.45 -32.61
N GLY A 67 20.88 8.10 -31.70
CA GLY A 67 22.21 7.68 -31.29
C GLY A 67 22.10 6.51 -30.30
N SER A 68 22.18 5.28 -30.80
CA SER A 68 22.24 4.07 -29.96
C SER A 68 23.62 3.98 -29.30
N ALA A 69 23.72 4.41 -28.04
CA ALA A 69 24.83 4.00 -27.17
C ALA A 69 24.64 2.53 -26.77
N PRO A 70 25.70 1.70 -26.71
CA PRO A 70 25.58 0.32 -26.27
C PRO A 70 25.21 0.31 -24.79
N ALA A 71 23.98 -0.12 -24.51
CA ALA A 71 23.54 -0.41 -23.15
C ALA A 71 24.44 -1.51 -22.59
N LYS A 72 25.19 -1.20 -21.53
CA LYS A 72 25.80 -2.23 -20.69
C LYS A 72 24.68 -3.16 -20.23
N VAL A 73 24.77 -4.42 -20.65
CA VAL A 73 23.96 -5.52 -20.14
C VAL A 73 24.30 -5.66 -18.66
N VAL A 74 23.55 -4.94 -17.83
CA VAL A 74 23.41 -5.25 -16.41
C VAL A 74 22.69 -6.58 -16.39
N GLY A 75 23.33 -7.61 -15.83
CA GLY A 75 22.81 -8.98 -15.84
C GLY A 75 21.32 -8.99 -15.50
N ASP A 76 20.56 -9.73 -16.31
CA ASP A 76 19.11 -9.82 -16.19
C ASP A 76 18.77 -10.16 -14.73
N PRO A 77 17.95 -9.35 -14.04
CA PRO A 77 17.56 -9.66 -12.68
C PRO A 77 16.96 -11.07 -12.68
N GLN A 78 17.53 -11.99 -11.89
CA GLN A 78 17.03 -13.36 -11.77
C GLN A 78 15.50 -13.36 -11.75
N GLN A 79 14.93 -13.88 -12.84
CA GLN A 79 13.50 -13.87 -13.05
C GLN A 79 12.91 -14.98 -12.19
N VAL A 80 12.06 -14.60 -11.25
CA VAL A 80 11.27 -15.55 -10.47
C VAL A 80 10.26 -16.17 -11.41
N ASP A 81 10.24 -17.50 -11.50
CA ASP A 81 9.23 -18.20 -12.28
C ASP A 81 7.88 -18.27 -11.53
N THR A 82 6.82 -18.58 -12.29
CA THR A 82 5.46 -18.69 -11.75
C THR A 82 5.35 -19.74 -10.65
N SER A 83 6.06 -20.87 -10.77
CA SER A 83 5.97 -21.98 -9.81
C SER A 83 6.54 -21.61 -8.44
N CYS A 84 7.72 -20.99 -8.41
CA CYS A 84 8.34 -20.46 -7.20
C CYS A 84 7.44 -19.42 -6.53
N LEU A 85 6.89 -18.47 -7.30
CA LEU A 85 6.04 -17.42 -6.72
C LEU A 85 4.70 -17.99 -6.21
N ALA A 86 4.05 -18.87 -6.98
CA ALA A 86 2.79 -19.52 -6.58
C ALA A 86 2.96 -20.35 -5.31
N GLN A 87 4.01 -21.16 -5.22
CA GLN A 87 4.32 -21.93 -4.02
C GLN A 87 4.54 -21.01 -2.81
N THR A 88 5.29 -19.93 -2.99
CA THR A 88 5.54 -18.95 -1.93
C THR A 88 4.24 -18.30 -1.46
N ILE A 89 3.37 -17.87 -2.39
CA ILE A 89 2.06 -17.27 -2.09
C ILE A 89 1.18 -18.24 -1.31
N CYS A 90 1.08 -19.49 -1.75
CA CYS A 90 0.28 -20.52 -1.08
C CYS A 90 0.77 -20.77 0.35
N GLN A 91 2.09 -20.88 0.56
CA GLN A 91 2.64 -21.07 1.90
C GLN A 91 2.46 -19.84 2.81
N LEU A 92 2.61 -18.64 2.26
CA LEU A 92 2.31 -17.40 2.98
C LEU A 92 0.85 -17.36 3.41
N LYS A 93 -0.07 -17.61 2.48
CA LYS A 93 -1.51 -17.61 2.75
C LYS A 93 -1.89 -18.61 3.83
N GLU A 94 -1.32 -19.81 3.80
CA GLU A 94 -1.57 -20.86 4.79
C GLU A 94 -1.08 -20.45 6.19
N LYS A 95 0.06 -19.77 6.30
CA LYS A 95 0.61 -19.33 7.60
C LYS A 95 0.00 -18.04 8.13
N MET A 96 -0.44 -17.15 7.25
CA MET A 96 -1.04 -15.86 7.59
C MET A 96 -2.55 -15.94 7.82
N ARG A 97 -3.16 -17.14 7.75
CA ARG A 97 -4.60 -17.35 7.84
C ARG A 97 -5.19 -16.80 9.15
N TRP A 98 -5.77 -15.60 9.10
CA TRP A 98 -6.60 -15.10 10.19
C TRP A 98 -8.06 -15.51 9.96
N HIS A 99 -8.40 -16.75 10.33
CA HIS A 99 -9.75 -17.31 10.18
C HIS A 99 -10.32 -17.33 8.74
N ARG A 100 -9.46 -17.32 7.73
CA ARG A 100 -9.82 -17.48 6.31
C ARG A 100 -9.33 -18.82 5.79
N PRO A 101 -10.05 -19.46 4.86
CA PRO A 101 -9.54 -20.66 4.20
C PRO A 101 -8.26 -20.32 3.42
N GLY A 102 -7.37 -21.30 3.34
CA GLY A 102 -6.25 -21.26 2.41
C GLY A 102 -6.76 -21.17 0.96
N TRP A 103 -5.89 -20.70 0.07
CA TRP A 103 -6.13 -20.76 -1.36
C TRP A 103 -5.77 -22.15 -1.87
N ASP A 104 -6.47 -22.61 -2.90
CA ASP A 104 -6.04 -23.81 -3.62
C ASP A 104 -4.85 -23.49 -4.55
N GLU A 105 -4.16 -24.53 -4.99
CA GLU A 105 -3.00 -24.40 -5.87
C GLU A 105 -3.33 -23.70 -7.20
N PRO A 106 -4.45 -23.98 -7.89
CA PRO A 106 -4.84 -23.23 -9.08
C PRO A 106 -4.96 -21.73 -8.84
N PHE A 107 -5.61 -21.30 -7.75
CA PHE A 107 -5.76 -19.88 -7.45
C PHE A 107 -4.42 -19.23 -7.08
N CYS A 108 -3.53 -19.92 -6.36
CA CYS A 108 -2.17 -19.42 -6.12
C CYS A 108 -1.38 -19.21 -7.42
N ASN A 109 -1.52 -20.12 -8.39
CA ASN A 109 -0.89 -19.97 -9.71
C ASN A 109 -1.47 -18.77 -10.48
N GLU A 110 -2.79 -18.63 -10.50
CA GLU A 110 -3.47 -17.50 -11.15
C GLU A 110 -2.99 -16.15 -10.57
N ILE A 111 -2.90 -16.05 -9.24
CA ILE A 111 -2.41 -14.84 -8.57
C ILE A 111 -0.92 -14.60 -8.86
N ALA A 112 -0.09 -15.65 -8.88
CA ALA A 112 1.32 -15.53 -9.22
C ALA A 112 1.53 -15.02 -10.65
N GLU A 113 0.81 -15.56 -11.63
CA GLU A 113 0.81 -15.09 -13.01
C GLU A 113 0.36 -13.63 -13.11
N GLY A 114 -0.70 -13.27 -12.36
CA GLY A 114 -1.18 -11.90 -12.22
C GLY A 114 -0.07 -10.95 -11.75
N PHE A 115 0.64 -11.30 -10.67
CA PHE A 115 1.77 -10.50 -10.19
C PHE A 115 2.92 -10.41 -11.20
N LEU A 116 3.33 -11.52 -11.82
CA LEU A 116 4.45 -11.52 -12.77
C LEU A 116 4.14 -10.70 -14.02
N ARG A 117 2.98 -10.94 -14.65
CA ARG A 117 2.53 -10.20 -15.84
C ARG A 117 2.44 -8.70 -15.56
N THR A 118 1.81 -8.35 -14.45
CA THR A 118 1.60 -6.95 -14.07
C THR A 118 2.92 -6.27 -13.69
N ALA A 119 3.81 -6.98 -12.99
CA ALA A 119 5.13 -6.47 -12.67
C ALA A 119 5.93 -6.18 -13.95
N ASP A 120 5.89 -7.06 -14.94
CA ASP A 120 6.53 -6.84 -16.24
C ASP A 120 5.95 -5.62 -16.96
N GLU A 121 4.62 -5.55 -17.11
CA GLU A 121 3.93 -4.45 -17.81
C GLU A 121 4.29 -3.08 -17.23
N PHE A 122 4.33 -2.95 -15.91
CA PHE A 122 4.61 -1.69 -15.23
C PHE A 122 6.09 -1.51 -14.84
N GLY A 123 6.97 -2.45 -15.23
CA GLY A 123 8.39 -2.47 -14.89
C GLY A 123 8.66 -2.46 -13.37
N LEU A 124 7.81 -3.10 -12.59
CA LEU A 124 7.93 -3.26 -11.14
C LEU A 124 8.55 -4.62 -10.81
N ASN A 125 8.91 -4.83 -9.54
CA ASN A 125 9.36 -6.14 -9.08
C ASN A 125 8.16 -6.92 -8.50
N PRO A 126 7.96 -8.20 -8.84
CA PRO A 126 6.84 -8.97 -8.32
C PRO A 126 6.86 -9.11 -6.79
N ALA A 127 8.04 -9.16 -6.16
CA ALA A 127 8.15 -9.18 -4.70
C ALA A 127 7.70 -7.87 -4.05
N LEU A 128 7.77 -6.72 -4.75
CA LEU A 128 7.20 -5.47 -4.27
C LEU A 128 5.67 -5.54 -4.26
N LEU A 129 5.06 -6.05 -5.34
CA LEU A 129 3.60 -6.17 -5.41
C LEU A 129 3.09 -7.11 -4.32
N LEU A 130 3.76 -8.25 -4.11
CA LEU A 130 3.44 -9.18 -3.04
C LEU A 130 3.62 -8.55 -1.64
N ALA A 131 4.69 -7.77 -1.43
CA ALA A 131 4.91 -7.04 -0.17
C ALA A 131 3.78 -6.06 0.14
N VAL A 132 3.29 -5.33 -0.87
CA VAL A 132 2.13 -4.44 -0.72
C VAL A 132 0.88 -5.25 -0.39
N ALA A 133 0.62 -6.36 -1.08
CA ALA A 133 -0.55 -7.19 -0.82
C ALA A 133 -0.56 -7.76 0.61
N ILE A 134 0.59 -8.21 1.12
CA ILE A 134 0.76 -8.65 2.52
C ILE A 134 0.47 -7.49 3.47
N ASN A 135 1.03 -6.31 3.22
CA ASN A 135 0.88 -5.16 4.10
C ASN A 135 -0.57 -4.66 4.19
N GLU A 136 -1.25 -4.60 3.04
CA GLU A 136 -2.60 -4.05 2.90
C GLU A 136 -3.69 -5.00 3.41
N SER A 137 -3.63 -6.27 2.99
CA SER A 137 -4.74 -7.20 3.19
C SER A 137 -4.35 -8.48 3.94
N ASN A 138 -3.07 -8.67 4.26
CA ASN A 138 -2.54 -9.98 4.65
C ASN A 138 -2.89 -11.08 3.62
N LEU A 139 -2.87 -10.73 2.33
CA LEU A 139 -3.32 -11.61 1.23
C LEU A 139 -4.79 -12.04 1.37
N ASP A 140 -5.66 -11.20 1.92
CA ASP A 140 -7.12 -11.43 1.89
C ASP A 140 -7.72 -10.77 0.64
N GLU A 141 -8.05 -11.59 -0.35
CA GLU A 141 -8.66 -11.15 -1.61
C GLU A 141 -10.06 -10.55 -1.42
N LYS A 142 -10.66 -10.76 -0.24
CA LYS A 142 -11.95 -10.23 0.18
C LYS A 142 -11.81 -9.19 1.29
N ALA A 143 -10.61 -8.66 1.52
CA ALA A 143 -10.41 -7.57 2.48
C ALA A 143 -11.28 -6.37 2.08
N VAL A 144 -12.06 -5.86 3.04
CA VAL A 144 -12.84 -4.64 2.88
C VAL A 144 -12.78 -3.85 4.18
N ALA A 145 -12.32 -2.61 4.11
CA ALA A 145 -12.44 -1.63 5.17
C ALA A 145 -13.30 -0.46 4.69
N THR A 146 -14.30 -0.05 5.48
CA THR A 146 -15.20 1.05 5.13
C THR A 146 -14.89 2.29 5.98
N SER A 147 -14.92 3.46 5.33
CA SER A 147 -14.96 4.74 6.03
C SER A 147 -16.37 5.29 5.98
N VAL A 148 -16.92 5.67 7.14
CA VAL A 148 -18.29 6.17 7.28
C VAL A 148 -18.26 7.59 7.83
N ARG A 149 -19.06 8.50 7.25
CA ARG A 149 -19.28 9.86 7.76
C ARG A 149 -20.77 10.07 7.97
N GLY A 150 -21.19 10.13 9.24
CA GLY A 150 -22.62 10.10 9.59
C GLY A 150 -23.21 8.74 9.23
N GLU A 151 -24.28 8.73 8.43
CA GLU A 151 -24.93 7.49 7.96
C GLU A 151 -24.46 7.08 6.55
N THR A 152 -23.52 7.81 5.96
CA THR A 152 -23.07 7.58 4.58
C THR A 152 -21.71 6.88 4.55
N VAL A 153 -21.63 5.76 3.81
CA VAL A 153 -20.36 5.12 3.46
C VAL A 153 -19.64 6.02 2.46
N TYR A 154 -18.50 6.56 2.86
CA TYR A 154 -17.70 7.50 2.07
C TYR A 154 -16.66 6.80 1.20
N ALA A 155 -16.03 5.73 1.73
CA ALA A 155 -14.97 5.01 1.04
C ALA A 155 -14.96 3.53 1.37
N ARG A 156 -14.42 2.72 0.46
CA ARG A 156 -14.01 1.33 0.71
C ARG A 156 -12.59 1.12 0.24
N ASP A 157 -11.76 0.54 1.10
CA ASP A 157 -10.43 0.02 0.76
C ASP A 157 -10.56 -1.49 0.64
N GLY A 158 -10.05 -2.11 -0.41
CA GLY A 158 -10.23 -3.55 -0.53
C GLY A 158 -9.46 -4.29 -1.60
N GLY A 159 -9.66 -5.59 -1.56
CA GLY A 159 -8.90 -6.58 -2.30
C GLY A 159 -7.46 -6.72 -1.79
N LEU A 160 -6.66 -7.45 -2.55
CA LEU A 160 -5.29 -7.80 -2.19
C LEU A 160 -4.41 -6.59 -1.93
N MET A 161 -4.53 -5.58 -2.78
CA MET A 161 -3.70 -4.38 -2.83
C MET A 161 -4.31 -3.20 -2.07
N GLY A 162 -5.46 -3.35 -1.41
CA GLY A 162 -6.05 -2.28 -0.58
C GLY A 162 -6.47 -1.02 -1.36
N ILE A 163 -7.00 -1.19 -2.56
CA ILE A 163 -7.39 -0.07 -3.44
C ILE A 163 -8.57 0.70 -2.83
N ARG A 164 -8.40 2.02 -2.69
CA ARG A 164 -9.42 2.93 -2.15
C ARG A 164 -10.39 3.41 -3.23
N CYS A 165 -11.68 3.19 -3.01
CA CYS A 165 -12.79 3.64 -3.84
C CYS A 165 -13.73 4.55 -3.05
N LEU A 166 -13.82 5.82 -3.45
CA LEU A 166 -14.86 6.76 -3.02
C LEU A 166 -16.10 6.53 -3.88
N MET A 167 -17.11 5.87 -3.32
CA MET A 167 -18.28 5.44 -4.07
C MET A 167 -19.32 6.56 -4.22
N ASP A 168 -19.87 6.69 -5.42
CA ASP A 168 -21.13 7.40 -5.63
C ASP A 168 -22.35 6.51 -5.24
N PRO A 169 -23.58 7.03 -5.27
CA PRO A 169 -24.78 6.24 -4.96
C PRO A 169 -25.02 5.03 -5.89
N LYS A 170 -24.34 4.95 -7.04
CA LYS A 170 -24.42 3.83 -7.99
C LYS A 170 -23.37 2.76 -7.72
N GLY A 171 -22.50 2.95 -6.71
CA GLY A 171 -21.39 2.05 -6.41
C GLY A 171 -20.20 2.21 -7.35
N MET A 172 -20.11 3.34 -8.06
CA MET A 172 -19.00 3.67 -8.94
C MET A 172 -17.97 4.50 -8.19
N CYS A 173 -16.69 4.23 -8.42
CA CYS A 173 -15.62 4.99 -7.81
C CYS A 173 -15.48 6.37 -8.46
N THR A 174 -15.19 7.38 -7.66
CA THR A 174 -15.13 8.79 -8.10
C THR A 174 -13.71 9.39 -8.05
N ASN A 175 -12.74 8.65 -7.53
CA ASN A 175 -11.39 9.10 -7.21
C ASN A 175 -10.29 8.38 -8.03
N GLY A 176 -9.13 9.05 -8.12
CA GLY A 176 -7.87 8.45 -8.57
C GLY A 176 -7.93 7.80 -9.96
N ASN A 177 -7.09 6.78 -10.17
CA ASN A 177 -7.06 6.01 -11.41
C ASN A 177 -8.21 4.98 -11.53
N VAL A 178 -9.02 4.84 -10.48
CA VAL A 178 -10.18 3.93 -10.46
C VAL A 178 -11.51 4.62 -10.76
N ARG A 179 -11.49 5.92 -11.06
CA ARG A 179 -12.70 6.69 -11.37
C ARG A 179 -13.49 6.03 -12.51
N GLY A 180 -14.79 5.84 -12.29
CA GLY A 180 -15.71 5.26 -13.26
C GLY A 180 -15.69 3.73 -13.28
N LEU A 181 -14.93 3.07 -12.41
CA LEU A 181 -15.01 1.61 -12.23
C LEU A 181 -16.04 1.28 -11.13
N PRO A 182 -16.78 0.16 -11.26
CA PRO A 182 -17.62 -0.33 -10.19
C PRO A 182 -16.76 -0.94 -9.09
N TRP A 183 -17.19 -0.78 -7.83
CA TRP A 183 -16.49 -1.38 -6.68
C TRP A 183 -16.26 -2.89 -6.82
N THR A 184 -17.19 -3.61 -7.44
CA THR A 184 -17.07 -5.06 -7.65
C THR A 184 -15.89 -5.44 -8.54
N SER A 185 -15.54 -4.59 -9.52
CA SER A 185 -14.32 -4.80 -10.32
C SER A 185 -13.07 -4.60 -9.50
N ILE A 186 -13.08 -3.68 -8.53
CA ILE A 186 -11.95 -3.51 -7.60
C ILE A 186 -11.76 -4.74 -6.70
N MET A 187 -12.82 -5.48 -6.42
CA MET A 187 -12.74 -6.70 -5.62
C MET A 187 -12.35 -7.94 -6.43
N ASN A 188 -12.25 -7.85 -7.77
CA ASN A 188 -11.65 -8.92 -8.55
C ASN A 188 -10.14 -8.98 -8.25
N PRO A 189 -9.58 -10.14 -7.83
CA PRO A 189 -8.18 -10.22 -7.40
C PRO A 189 -7.16 -9.78 -8.46
N LEU A 190 -7.37 -10.15 -9.72
CA LEU A 190 -6.44 -9.82 -10.82
C LEU A 190 -6.53 -8.35 -11.21
N ASP A 191 -7.75 -7.82 -11.35
CA ASP A 191 -7.96 -6.39 -11.63
C ASP A 191 -7.38 -5.53 -10.48
N ASN A 192 -7.51 -6.01 -9.23
CA ASN A 192 -6.96 -5.32 -8.05
C ASN A 192 -5.43 -5.27 -8.07
N ILE A 193 -4.76 -6.36 -8.48
CA ILE A 193 -3.30 -6.40 -8.67
C ILE A 193 -2.88 -5.42 -9.77
N GLU A 194 -3.56 -5.43 -10.91
CA GLU A 194 -3.27 -4.53 -12.04
C GLU A 194 -3.42 -3.06 -11.65
N MET A 195 -4.55 -2.70 -11.03
CA MET A 195 -4.79 -1.34 -10.54
C MET A 195 -3.76 -0.90 -9.50
N GLY A 196 -3.40 -1.80 -8.58
CA GLY A 196 -2.38 -1.51 -7.56
C GLY A 196 -1.01 -1.24 -8.16
N ALA A 197 -0.59 -2.06 -9.11
CA ALA A 197 0.67 -1.86 -9.81
C ALA A 197 0.67 -0.58 -10.66
N LYS A 198 -0.44 -0.27 -11.34
CA LYS A 198 -0.60 0.97 -12.10
C LYS A 198 -0.47 2.21 -11.22
N GLU A 199 -1.11 2.23 -10.04
CA GLU A 199 -0.96 3.30 -9.05
C GLU A 199 0.49 3.40 -8.53
N LEU A 200 1.13 2.27 -8.20
CA LEU A 200 2.53 2.26 -7.77
C LEU A 200 3.47 2.84 -8.83
N ALA A 201 3.29 2.43 -10.09
CA ALA A 201 4.07 2.94 -11.22
C ALA A 201 3.81 4.42 -11.47
N HIS A 202 2.57 4.88 -11.35
CA HIS A 202 2.20 6.29 -11.45
C HIS A 202 3.00 7.16 -10.47
N TYR A 203 3.07 6.76 -9.20
CA TYR A 203 3.83 7.50 -8.20
C TYR A 203 5.34 7.35 -8.36
N ARG A 204 5.85 6.16 -8.72
CA ARG A 204 7.27 5.96 -9.05
C ARG A 204 7.72 6.92 -10.14
N ASN A 205 6.86 7.16 -11.13
CA ASN A 205 7.12 8.04 -12.27
C ASN A 205 6.97 9.55 -11.92
N GLY A 206 6.77 9.90 -10.65
CA GLY A 206 6.86 11.27 -10.16
C GLY A 206 5.52 12.00 -9.99
N ALA A 207 4.41 11.28 -9.90
CA ALA A 207 3.09 11.88 -9.65
C ALA A 207 2.86 12.35 -8.20
N GLY A 208 3.71 11.93 -7.26
CA GLY A 208 3.63 12.39 -5.88
C GLY A 208 3.92 13.89 -5.74
N ILE A 209 3.25 14.54 -4.79
CA ILE A 209 3.47 15.94 -4.38
C ILE A 209 3.79 16.04 -2.89
N GLU A 210 4.59 17.03 -2.53
CA GLU A 210 4.93 17.37 -1.14
C GLU A 210 4.49 18.81 -0.84
N ARG A 211 3.92 19.00 0.35
CA ARG A 211 3.56 20.31 0.88
C ARG A 211 4.79 20.93 1.53
N VAL A 212 5.27 22.03 0.96
CA VAL A 212 6.43 22.78 1.45
C VAL A 212 5.96 24.09 2.06
N GLU A 213 6.36 24.34 3.31
CA GLU A 213 6.12 25.60 3.99
C GLU A 213 7.32 26.53 3.79
N GLU A 214 7.13 27.59 3.02
CA GLU A 214 8.15 28.60 2.76
C GLU A 214 7.92 29.80 3.67
N ARG A 215 8.85 30.08 4.59
CA ARG A 215 8.82 31.29 5.42
C ARG A 215 9.34 32.46 4.60
N ARG A 216 8.46 33.38 4.23
CA ARG A 216 8.80 34.61 3.50
C ARG A 216 8.81 35.79 4.44
N ARG A 217 9.86 36.61 4.40
CA ARG A 217 9.89 37.89 5.09
C ARG A 217 9.38 38.97 4.15
N GLY A 218 8.28 39.62 4.52
CA GLY A 218 7.72 40.77 3.81
C GLY A 218 8.62 42.01 3.93
N ARG A 219 8.35 43.02 3.11
CA ARG A 219 9.05 44.32 3.17
C ARG A 219 8.82 45.06 4.49
N ASP A 220 7.74 44.74 5.18
CA ASP A 220 7.38 45.22 6.52
C ASP A 220 8.09 44.45 7.66
N GLY A 221 8.99 43.52 7.32
CA GLY A 221 9.70 42.69 8.28
C GLY A 221 8.88 41.52 8.85
N LYS A 222 7.59 41.42 8.54
CA LYS A 222 6.75 40.31 9.01
C LYS A 222 7.10 39.01 8.29
N VAL A 223 7.14 37.91 9.04
CA VAL A 223 7.33 36.58 8.47
C VAL A 223 5.96 35.97 8.20
N THR A 224 5.68 35.66 6.93
CA THR A 224 4.50 34.91 6.51
C THR A 224 4.91 33.50 6.11
N VAL A 225 4.05 32.52 6.39
CA VAL A 225 4.22 31.14 5.93
C VAL A 225 3.41 30.98 4.66
N VAL A 226 4.09 30.72 3.55
CA VAL A 226 3.44 30.40 2.27
C VAL A 226 3.54 28.90 2.05
N VAL A 227 2.39 28.25 1.96
CA VAL A 227 2.29 26.82 1.68
C VAL A 227 2.27 26.61 0.17
N ARG A 228 3.13 25.74 -0.35
CA ARG A 228 3.17 25.37 -1.77
C ARG A 228 3.18 23.86 -1.93
N ASN A 229 2.45 23.37 -2.92
CA ASN A 229 2.56 21.98 -3.36
C ASN A 229 3.63 21.91 -4.45
N THR A 230 4.65 21.09 -4.24
CA THR A 230 5.72 20.85 -5.23
C THR A 230 5.79 19.37 -5.54
N ARG A 231 6.42 18.96 -6.65
CA ARG A 231 6.63 17.54 -6.94
C ARG A 231 7.46 16.92 -5.82
N CYS A 232 7.03 15.75 -5.35
CA CYS A 232 7.72 15.02 -4.30
C CYS A 232 9.14 14.70 -4.75
N ARG A 233 10.13 15.08 -3.93
CA ARG A 233 11.55 14.88 -4.25
C ARG A 233 12.01 13.44 -4.01
N HIS A 234 11.22 12.68 -3.27
CA HIS A 234 11.55 11.33 -2.83
C HIS A 234 11.22 10.29 -3.91
N LYS A 235 12.17 10.02 -4.80
CA LYS A 235 12.01 9.06 -5.91
C LYS A 235 12.23 7.58 -5.52
N THR A 236 12.68 7.29 -4.30
CA THR A 236 13.15 5.94 -3.91
C THR A 236 12.08 5.11 -3.21
N HIS A 237 11.67 5.47 -2.00
CA HIS A 237 10.71 4.68 -1.20
C HIS A 237 9.43 5.45 -0.88
N ALA A 238 9.44 6.77 -0.96
CA ALA A 238 8.24 7.55 -0.66
C ALA A 238 7.15 7.40 -1.72
N TYR A 239 7.45 6.88 -2.91
CA TYR A 239 6.39 6.60 -3.88
C TYR A 239 5.42 5.51 -3.37
N TRP A 240 5.86 4.61 -2.48
CA TRP A 240 4.96 3.71 -1.75
C TRP A 240 4.10 4.46 -0.73
N ALA A 241 4.60 5.51 -0.08
CA ALA A 241 3.73 6.33 0.78
C ALA A 241 2.59 6.96 -0.01
N HIS A 242 2.85 7.37 -1.25
CA HIS A 242 1.83 7.94 -2.12
C HIS A 242 0.77 6.92 -2.55
N TYR A 243 1.13 5.64 -2.62
CA TYR A 243 0.16 4.57 -2.86
C TYR A 243 -0.97 4.57 -1.82
N ASN A 244 -0.63 4.68 -0.54
CA ASN A 244 -1.61 4.65 0.55
C ASN A 244 -2.26 6.03 0.81
N HIS A 245 -1.47 7.10 0.77
CA HIS A 245 -1.90 8.45 1.19
C HIS A 245 -2.38 9.32 0.01
N GLY A 246 -2.29 8.80 -1.20
CA GLY A 246 -2.55 9.56 -2.42
C GLY A 246 -1.43 10.57 -2.73
N PRO A 247 -1.75 11.65 -3.46
CA PRO A 247 -0.73 12.50 -4.03
C PRO A 247 0.07 13.26 -2.95
N VAL A 248 -0.49 13.55 -1.77
CA VAL A 248 0.18 14.36 -0.74
C VAL A 248 0.97 13.48 0.22
N TYR A 249 2.30 13.65 0.26
CA TYR A 249 3.13 12.97 1.24
C TYR A 249 2.90 13.54 2.66
N LEU A 250 2.65 12.65 3.61
CA LEU A 250 2.53 12.97 5.04
C LEU A 250 3.83 12.59 5.77
N SER A 251 4.56 13.60 6.23
CA SER A 251 5.85 13.41 6.93
C SER A 251 5.72 13.08 8.41
N GLN A 252 4.51 13.10 8.96
CA GLN A 252 4.23 12.92 10.39
C GLN A 252 3.18 11.82 10.63
N GLY A 253 3.06 11.41 11.90
CA GLY A 253 2.08 10.42 12.33
C GLY A 253 2.42 8.98 11.91
N TYR A 254 1.42 8.11 11.94
CA TYR A 254 1.54 6.69 11.59
C TYR A 254 1.82 6.48 10.10
N ALA A 255 1.25 7.35 9.26
CA ALA A 255 1.38 7.37 7.81
C ALA A 255 2.84 7.35 7.32
N ARG A 256 3.74 8.04 8.04
CA ARG A 256 5.16 8.14 7.68
C ARG A 256 5.90 6.81 7.67
N HIS A 257 5.42 5.81 8.41
CA HIS A 257 6.08 4.50 8.55
C HIS A 257 5.70 3.52 7.44
N TYR A 258 4.69 3.84 6.64
CA TYR A 258 4.19 2.97 5.60
C TYR A 258 5.28 2.50 4.61
N PRO A 259 6.15 3.37 4.07
CA PRO A 259 7.24 2.93 3.19
C PRO A 259 8.17 1.92 3.83
N HIS A 260 8.51 2.09 5.12
CA HIS A 260 9.43 1.18 5.81
C HIS A 260 8.82 -0.20 6.00
N ARG A 261 7.52 -0.28 6.29
CA ARG A 261 6.78 -1.54 6.41
C ARG A 261 6.79 -2.35 5.13
N VAL A 262 6.47 -1.70 4.01
CA VAL A 262 6.57 -2.33 2.69
C VAL A 262 8.02 -2.70 2.37
N ALA A 263 9.00 -1.85 2.71
CA ALA A 263 10.43 -2.14 2.50
C ALA A 263 10.89 -3.41 3.21
N VAL A 264 10.49 -3.59 4.48
CA VAL A 264 10.85 -4.77 5.27
C VAL A 264 10.35 -6.04 4.59
N LEU A 265 9.07 -6.05 4.21
CA LEU A 265 8.47 -7.22 3.57
C LEU A 265 9.09 -7.48 2.20
N TYR A 266 9.32 -6.43 1.42
CA TYR A 266 9.94 -6.51 0.11
C TYR A 266 11.38 -7.04 0.20
N TYR A 267 12.17 -6.56 1.17
CA TYR A 267 13.52 -7.05 1.44
C TYR A 267 13.51 -8.54 1.81
N ALA A 268 12.63 -8.95 2.71
CA ALA A 268 12.51 -10.35 3.13
C ALA A 268 12.11 -11.25 1.95
N LEU A 269 11.14 -10.83 1.14
CA LEU A 269 10.69 -11.59 -0.04
C LEU A 269 11.79 -11.75 -1.09
N VAL A 270 12.50 -10.66 -1.42
CA VAL A 270 13.64 -10.69 -2.35
C VAL A 270 14.71 -11.68 -1.85
N LYS A 271 15.06 -11.61 -0.57
CA LYS A 271 16.04 -12.52 0.04
C LYS A 271 15.57 -13.96 0.04
N ALA A 272 14.33 -14.21 0.45
CA ALA A 272 13.77 -15.55 0.59
C ALA A 272 13.64 -16.25 -0.78
N MET A 273 13.26 -15.50 -1.83
CA MET A 273 13.18 -16.01 -3.20
C MET A 273 14.51 -16.00 -3.96
N GLY A 274 15.61 -15.56 -3.35
CA GLY A 274 16.93 -15.53 -3.99
C GLY A 274 17.03 -14.53 -5.14
N MET A 275 16.23 -13.46 -5.12
CA MET A 275 16.25 -12.42 -6.16
C MET A 275 17.43 -11.47 -5.99
N GLY A 276 17.90 -10.88 -7.09
CA GLY A 276 18.85 -9.77 -7.05
C GLY A 276 18.28 -8.56 -6.30
N MET A 277 19.04 -8.01 -5.35
CA MET A 277 18.58 -6.91 -4.49
C MET A 277 18.31 -5.63 -5.33
N PRO A 278 17.05 -5.14 -5.37
CA PRO A 278 16.68 -3.93 -6.08
C PRO A 278 17.46 -2.70 -5.58
N ARG A 279 17.72 -1.75 -6.49
CA ARG A 279 18.44 -0.52 -6.14
C ARG A 279 17.73 0.26 -5.05
N GLU A 280 16.40 0.26 -5.06
CA GLU A 280 15.56 0.93 -4.08
C GLU A 280 15.82 0.43 -2.66
N LEU A 281 16.10 -0.87 -2.49
CA LEU A 281 16.39 -1.51 -1.20
C LEU A 281 17.87 -1.42 -0.78
N SER A 282 18.79 -1.43 -1.76
CA SER A 282 20.24 -1.47 -1.51
C SER A 282 20.86 -0.17 -1.01
N HIS A 283 20.26 0.99 -1.33
CA HIS A 283 20.75 2.27 -0.81
C HIS A 283 20.11 2.49 0.55
N GLY A 284 20.89 2.74 1.61
CA GLY A 284 20.48 3.01 3.01
C GLY A 284 19.57 4.24 3.22
N ARG A 285 18.76 4.57 2.23
CA ARG A 285 17.73 5.60 2.14
C ARG A 285 16.37 5.12 2.66
N ILE A 286 16.13 3.81 2.82
CA ILE A 286 14.89 3.33 3.48
C ILE A 286 15.08 3.24 4.98
N THR A 287 15.76 4.24 5.50
CA THR A 287 16.06 4.33 6.90
C THR A 287 15.19 5.41 7.51
N ILE A 288 14.24 5.01 8.36
CA ILE A 288 13.45 6.00 9.11
C ILE A 288 14.21 6.34 10.38
N HIS A 289 14.62 7.60 10.48
CA HIS A 289 15.21 8.17 11.67
C HIS A 289 14.12 8.81 12.54
N ASP A 290 13.74 8.12 13.62
CA ASP A 290 12.93 8.72 14.66
C ASP A 290 13.85 9.26 15.76
N ARG A 291 13.68 10.52 16.14
CA ARG A 291 14.52 11.16 17.17
C ARG A 291 14.46 10.35 18.47
N GLY A 292 15.63 9.91 18.95
CA GLY A 292 15.75 9.12 20.18
C GLY A 292 15.43 7.62 20.02
N SER A 293 15.16 7.14 18.79
CA SER A 293 14.95 5.71 18.51
C SER A 293 16.11 5.13 17.71
N ARG A 294 16.22 3.80 17.74
CA ARG A 294 17.15 3.07 16.87
C ARG A 294 16.78 3.29 15.40
N GLU A 295 17.80 3.43 14.58
CA GLU A 295 17.72 3.49 13.12
C GLU A 295 16.92 2.30 12.57
N ARG A 296 15.87 2.57 11.78
CA ARG A 296 14.99 1.53 11.21
C ARG A 296 15.41 1.23 9.78
N THR A 297 16.10 0.12 9.54
CA THR A 297 16.47 -0.33 8.19
C THR A 297 15.52 -1.42 7.69
N ALA A 298 15.46 -1.67 6.38
CA ALA A 298 14.56 -2.68 5.81
C ALA A 298 14.92 -4.11 6.27
N ASP A 299 16.20 -4.39 6.52
CA ASP A 299 16.70 -5.66 7.04
C ASP A 299 16.48 -5.84 8.56
N ARG A 300 16.01 -4.81 9.26
CA ARG A 300 15.84 -4.81 10.72
C ARG A 300 14.47 -4.25 11.13
N PRO A 301 13.39 -5.04 11.00
CA PRO A 301 12.08 -4.63 11.50
C PRO A 301 12.09 -4.34 12.99
N VAL A 302 11.46 -3.24 13.39
CA VAL A 302 11.30 -2.86 14.80
C VAL A 302 9.93 -3.23 15.34
N GLU A 303 8.90 -3.15 14.50
CA GLU A 303 7.51 -3.47 14.84
C GLU A 303 7.32 -5.00 14.92
N THR A 304 6.75 -5.50 16.02
CA THR A 304 6.57 -6.95 16.28
C THR A 304 5.89 -7.68 15.13
N ARG A 305 4.79 -7.14 14.61
CA ARG A 305 4.07 -7.70 13.45
C ARG A 305 5.00 -7.96 12.26
N TYR A 306 5.92 -7.03 11.97
CA TYR A 306 6.80 -7.16 10.81
C TYR A 306 7.97 -8.12 11.08
N LYS A 307 8.36 -8.33 12.33
CA LYS A 307 9.30 -9.41 12.68
C LYS A 307 8.65 -10.78 12.41
N GLU A 308 7.43 -10.97 12.90
CA GLU A 308 6.65 -12.20 12.69
C GLU A 308 6.40 -12.46 11.20
N LEU A 309 6.03 -11.44 10.43
CA LEU A 309 5.85 -11.59 8.98
C LEU A 309 7.16 -11.95 8.26
N VAL A 310 8.30 -11.40 8.67
CA VAL A 310 9.60 -11.78 8.10
C VAL A 310 9.93 -13.24 8.39
N GLU A 311 9.68 -13.72 9.61
CA GLU A 311 9.86 -15.14 9.96
C GLU A 311 8.95 -16.05 9.12
N ILE A 312 7.70 -15.64 8.91
CA ILE A 312 6.75 -16.34 8.04
C ILE A 312 7.28 -16.37 6.59
N ILE A 313 7.75 -15.25 6.07
CA ILE A 313 8.32 -15.14 4.71
C ILE A 313 9.54 -16.05 4.55
N ASP A 314 10.50 -15.97 5.46
CA ASP A 314 11.72 -16.78 5.43
C ASP A 314 11.41 -18.29 5.46
N ALA A 315 10.36 -18.68 6.17
CA ALA A 315 9.89 -20.06 6.23
C ALA A 315 9.03 -20.49 5.03
N SER A 316 8.53 -19.57 4.20
CA SER A 316 7.57 -19.83 3.12
C SER A 316 8.17 -19.86 1.72
N ALA A 317 9.41 -19.39 1.55
CA ALA A 317 10.10 -19.58 0.27
C ALA A 317 10.53 -21.05 0.11
N GLY A 318 9.92 -21.73 -0.86
CA GLY A 318 10.18 -23.13 -1.15
C GLY A 318 11.56 -23.38 -1.74
N PRO A 319 12.03 -24.64 -1.76
CA PRO A 319 13.28 -25.04 -2.41
C PRO A 319 13.33 -24.68 -3.91
N SER A 320 12.16 -24.63 -4.56
CA SER A 320 11.98 -24.25 -5.97
C SER A 320 12.63 -22.90 -6.30
N CYS A 321 12.52 -21.92 -5.41
CA CYS A 321 13.12 -20.61 -5.58
C CYS A 321 14.65 -20.61 -5.46
N ARG A 322 15.23 -21.60 -4.76
CA ARG A 322 16.68 -21.66 -4.49
C ARG A 322 17.48 -22.32 -5.62
N ASN A 323 16.86 -23.22 -6.39
CA ASN A 323 17.53 -23.92 -7.50
C ASN A 323 17.92 -22.98 -8.65
N LEU A 324 17.25 -21.83 -8.80
CA LEU A 324 17.60 -20.82 -9.80
C LEU A 324 18.91 -20.09 -9.48
N ALA A 325 19.31 -20.01 -8.20
CA ALA A 325 20.54 -19.31 -7.78
C ALA A 325 21.81 -20.15 -7.98
N SER A 326 21.70 -21.48 -7.97
CA SER A 326 22.83 -22.39 -8.15
C SER A 326 23.18 -22.66 -9.62
N LEU A 327 22.35 -22.25 -10.58
CA LEU A 327 22.55 -22.51 -12.01
C LEU A 327 23.33 -21.39 -12.74
N VAL A 328 23.79 -20.36 -12.03
CA VAL A 328 24.49 -19.18 -12.59
C VAL A 328 25.96 -19.09 -12.15
N HIS A 329 26.49 -20.16 -11.53
CA HIS A 329 27.91 -20.32 -11.21
C HIS A 329 28.48 -21.54 -11.91
#